data_AF-A0A3P1UIH7-F1
#
_entry.id   AF-A0A3P1UIH7-F1
#
_cell.length_a   1.000
_cell.length_b   1.000
_cell.length_c   1.000
_cell.angle_alpha   90.00
_cell.angle_beta   90.00
_cell.angle_gamma   90.00
#
_symmetry.space_group_name_H-M   'P 1'
#
loop_
_entity.id
_entity.type
_entity.pdbx_description
1 polymer ?
#
loop_
_entity_poly.entity_id
_entity_poly.type
_entity_poly.pdbx_seq_one_letter_code
_entity_poly.pdbx_strand_id
1 'polypeptide(L)' 'MLSIDWRAPAAYKHTKNLPAAGFAWEYLRRNDEYRHDFNAIALTGEPGARQLERFAQRWGLRFRTRSRRTG' A
#
# COMPACT_ATOMS: atom_id res chain seq x y z
N MET A 1 -27.87 -1.13 9.67
CA MET A 1 -27.01 -0.27 8.84
C MET A 1 -26.28 0.69 9.77
N LEU A 2 -24.95 0.73 9.75
CA LEU A 2 -24.20 1.73 10.50
C LEU A 2 -24.51 3.10 9.92
N SER A 3 -25.11 3.99 10.71
CA SER A 3 -25.27 5.41 10.37
C SER A 3 -23.92 6.09 10.52
N ILE A 4 -23.12 6.09 9.45
CA ILE A 4 -21.85 6.82 9.42
C ILE A 4 -22.15 8.27 9.05
N ASP A 5 -22.01 9.17 10.02
CA ASP A 5 -21.91 10.60 9.72
C ASP A 5 -20.52 10.88 9.14
N TRP A 6 -20.43 10.80 7.81
CA TRP A 6 -19.21 11.05 7.06
C TRP A 6 -18.74 12.51 7.10
N ARG A 7 -19.49 13.43 7.73
CA ARG A 7 -19.04 14.80 7.96
C ARG A 7 -18.53 15.04 9.38
N ALA A 8 -18.72 14.08 10.30
CA ALA A 8 -18.26 14.18 11.67
C ALA A 8 -16.73 14.39 11.71
N PRO A 9 -16.21 15.54 12.17
CA PRO A 9 -14.77 15.82 12.16
C PRO A 9 -13.95 14.83 12.97
N ALA A 10 -14.56 14.25 14.01
CA ALA A 10 -13.94 13.22 14.85
C ALA A 10 -13.54 11.97 14.05
N ALA A 11 -14.30 11.62 13.01
CA ALA A 11 -14.00 10.46 12.16
C ALA A 11 -12.72 10.64 11.32
N TYR A 12 -12.28 11.88 11.09
CA TYR A 12 -11.11 12.23 10.27
C TYR A 12 -9.98 12.86 11.07
N LYS A 13 -10.06 12.84 12.41
CA LYS A 13 -9.02 13.42 13.26
C LYS A 13 -7.65 12.78 13.01
N HIS A 14 -7.62 11.48 12.69
CA HIS A 14 -6.36 10.80 12.36
C HIS A 14 -5.81 11.21 10.99
N THR A 15 -6.67 11.42 9.98
CA THR A 15 -6.22 11.70 8.61
C THR A 15 -5.66 13.11 8.48
N LYS A 16 -6.15 14.07 9.29
CA LYS A 16 -5.60 15.43 9.35
C LYS A 16 -4.11 15.49 9.75
N ASN A 17 -3.63 14.49 10.47
CA ASN A 17 -2.25 14.45 10.96
C ASN A 17 -1.35 13.54 10.11
N LEU A 18 -1.87 12.92 9.04
CA LEU A 18 -1.07 12.08 8.18
C LEU A 18 -0.14 12.94 7.31
N PRO A 19 1.16 12.58 7.22
CA PRO A 19 2.01 13.09 6.15
C PRO A 19 1.40 12.73 4.78
N ALA A 20 1.73 13.51 3.75
CA ALA A 20 1.22 13.29 2.39
C ALA A 20 1.42 11.83 1.90
N ALA A 21 2.56 11.23 2.20
CA ALA A 21 2.84 9.82 1.89
C ALA A 21 1.89 8.85 2.62
N GLY A 22 1.56 9.14 3.90
CA GLY A 22 0.59 8.35 4.66
C GLY A 22 -0.82 8.46 4.08
N PHE A 23 -1.21 9.65 3.64
CA PHE A 23 -2.51 9.85 2.98
C PHE A 23 -2.60 9.12 1.64
N ALA A 24 -1.55 9.19 0.81
CA ALA A 24 -1.47 8.44 -0.45
C ALA A 24 -1.54 6.92 -0.20
N TRP A 25 -0.88 6.44 0.85
CA TRP A 25 -0.93 5.03 1.25
C TRP A 25 -2.33 4.56 1.67
N GLU A 26 -3.08 5.40 2.38
CA GLU A 26 -4.47 5.08 2.75
C GLU A 26 -5.36 4.88 1.53
N TYR A 27 -5.18 5.66 0.47
CA TYR A 27 -5.90 5.46 -0.79
C TYR A 27 -5.49 4.12 -1.45
N LEU A 28 -4.19 3.90 -1.56
CA LEU A 28 -3.63 2.75 -2.26
C LEU A 28 -4.02 1.41 -1.61
N ARG A 29 -3.95 1.29 -0.28
CA ARG A 29 -4.26 0.04 0.44
C ARG A 29 -5.74 -0.38 0.36
N ARG A 30 -6.63 0.52 -0.07
CA ARG A 30 -8.07 0.29 -0.29
C ARG A 30 -8.41 0.00 -1.75
N ASN A 31 -7.46 0.15 -2.67
CA ASN A 31 -7.65 -0.19 -4.07
C ASN A 31 -7.59 -1.72 -4.26
N ASP A 32 -8.61 -2.31 -4.87
CA ASP A 32 -8.70 -3.76 -5.03
C ASP A 32 -7.67 -4.34 -5.99
N GLU A 33 -7.34 -3.62 -7.07
CA GLU A 33 -6.28 -4.03 -8.00
C GLU A 33 -4.91 -4.01 -7.32
N TYR A 34 -4.66 -2.99 -6.48
CA TYR A 34 -3.42 -2.95 -5.68
C TYR A 34 -3.33 -4.17 -4.77
N ARG A 35 -4.42 -4.51 -4.07
CA ARG A 35 -4.46 -5.68 -3.17
C ARG A 35 -4.22 -6.97 -3.94
N HIS A 36 -4.80 -7.10 -5.13
CA HIS A 36 -4.57 -8.26 -6.00
C HIS A 36 -3.10 -8.37 -6.44
N ASP A 37 -2.55 -7.30 -7.00
CA ASP A 37 -1.15 -7.25 -7.48
C ASP A 37 -0.16 -7.50 -6.33
N PHE A 38 -0.41 -6.89 -5.17
CA PHE A 38 0.41 -7.08 -3.98
C PHE A 38 0.37 -8.53 -3.52
N ASN A 39 -0.81 -9.15 -3.44
CA ASN A 39 -0.93 -10.56 -3.06
C ASN A 39 -0.21 -11.48 -4.05
N ALA A 40 -0.31 -11.22 -5.36
CA ALA A 40 0.39 -11.99 -6.38
C ALA A 40 1.91 -11.97 -6.16
N ILE A 41 2.48 -10.80 -5.86
CA ILE A 41 3.91 -10.65 -5.60
C ILE A 41 4.31 -11.23 -4.24
N ALA A 42 3.52 -11.00 -3.20
CA ALA A 42 3.80 -11.47 -1.84
C ALA A 42 3.80 -13.00 -1.74
N LEU A 43 2.94 -13.68 -2.50
CA LEU A 43 2.86 -15.14 -2.56
C LEU A 43 3.94 -15.77 -3.46
N THR A 44 4.63 -14.98 -4.30
CA THR A 44 5.66 -15.49 -5.23
C THR A 44 6.95 -15.91 -4.51
N GLY A 45 7.14 -15.57 -3.23
CA GLY A 45 8.32 -15.93 -2.42
C GLY A 45 9.58 -15.14 -2.80
N GLU A 46 10.00 -15.22 -4.06
CA GLU A 46 11.07 -14.41 -4.65
C GLU A 46 10.61 -13.80 -5.99
N PRO A 47 9.85 -12.68 -5.96
CA PRO A 47 9.46 -11.98 -7.17
C PRO A 47 10.68 -11.44 -7.92
N GLY A 48 10.74 -11.71 -9.23
CA GLY A 48 11.86 -11.28 -10.06
C GLY A 48 11.97 -9.75 -10.18
N ALA A 49 13.17 -9.24 -10.46
CA ALA A 49 13.44 -7.80 -10.53
C ALA A 49 12.50 -7.04 -11.49
N ARG A 50 12.22 -7.61 -12.68
CA ARG A 50 11.27 -7.03 -13.64
C ARG A 50 9.83 -6.95 -13.12
N GLN A 51 9.40 -7.93 -12.32
CA GLN A 51 8.06 -7.94 -11.72
C GLN A 51 7.95 -6.83 -10.67
N LEU A 52 8.99 -6.68 -9.84
CA LEU A 52 9.08 -5.61 -8.86
C LEU A 52 9.16 -4.21 -9.50
N GLU A 53 9.88 -4.07 -10.61
CA GLU A 53 9.95 -2.80 -11.35
C GLU A 53 8.60 -2.42 -11.95
N ARG A 54 7.88 -3.36 -12.57
CA ARG A 54 6.53 -3.11 -13.09
C ARG A 54 5.56 -2.71 -11.97
N PHE A 55 5.63 -3.39 -10.83
CA PHE A 55 4.84 -3.03 -9.66
C PHE A 55 5.14 -1.62 -9.18
N ALA A 56 6.42 -1.26 -9.08
CA ALA A 56 6.85 0.07 -8.67
C ALA A 56 6.43 1.16 -9.66
N GLN A 57 6.48 0.89 -10.97
CA GLN A 57 6.00 1.83 -12.00
C GLN A 57 4.49 2.05 -11.93
N ARG A 58 3.71 0.98 -11.72
CA ARG A 58 2.25 1.07 -11.64
C ARG A 58 1.78 1.79 -10.37
N TRP A 59 2.37 1.45 -9.23
CA TRP A 59 1.86 1.88 -7.91
C TRP A 59 2.69 2.96 -7.23
N GLY A 60 3.85 3.32 -7.78
CA GLY A 60 4.76 4.30 -7.20
C GLY A 60 5.48 3.84 -5.92
N LEU A 61 5.42 2.54 -5.59
CA LEU A 61 6.01 1.97 -4.38
C LEU A 61 7.27 1.17 -4.66
N ARG A 62 8.32 1.37 -3.86
CA ARG A 62 9.50 0.50 -3.85
C ARG A 62 9.69 -0.08 -2.46
N PHE A 63 9.65 -1.40 -2.36
CA PHE A 63 10.02 -2.10 -1.14
C PHE A 63 11.54 -2.16 -1.04
N ARG A 64 12.08 -1.99 0.17
CA ARG A 64 13.50 -2.28 0.40
C ARG A 64 13.71 -3.77 0.17
N THR A 65 14.59 -4.12 -0.77
CA THR A 65 15.04 -5.50 -0.88
C THR A 65 15.68 -5.88 0.45
N ARG A 66 15.22 -6.96 1.10
CA ARG A 66 15.92 -7.46 2.28
C ARG A 66 17.31 -7.88 1.80
N SER A 67 18.36 -7.36 2.43
CA SER A 67 19.69 -7.93 2.23
C SER A 67 19.58 -9.43 2.51
N ARG A 68 19.95 -10.25 1.54
CA ARG A 68 20.01 -11.70 1.70
C ARG A 68 20.92 -11.94 2.90
N ARG A 69 20.38 -12.46 4.00
CA ARG A 69 21.21 -12.90 5.13
C ARG A 69 22.15 -13.97 4.58
N THR A 70 23.37 -13.59 4.27
CA THR A 70 24.48 -14.52 4.06
C THR A 70 24.79 -15.12 5.43
N GLY A 71 24.37 -16.36 5.62
CA GLY A 71 24.80 -17.25 6.70
C GLY A 71 25.57 -18.39 6.09
#